data_AF-A0A7Z0VJ74-F1
#
_entry.id   AF-A0A7Z0VJ74-F1
#
_cell.length_a   1.000
_cell.length_b   1.000
_cell.length_c   1.000
_cell.angle_alpha   90.00
_cell.angle_beta   90.00
_cell.angle_gamma   90.00
#
_symmetry.space_group_name_H-M   'P 1'
#
loop_
_entity.id
_entity.type
_entity.pdbx_description
1 polymer ?
#
loop_
_entity_poly.entity_id
_entity_poly.type
_entity_poly.pdbx_seq_one_letter_code
_entity_poly.pdbx_strand_id
1 'polypeptide(L)'
;MSDETAKEREIMMVMRKLLTTIVREVTPEHKSLKHPLSDQTIQDIRACLGLITAREKELADADGRTAQERPYYVDEPPATKVVPISNIGKAKKNEDE
;
A
#
# COMPACT_ATOMS: atom_id res chain seq x y z
N MET A 1 4.13 16.92 -13.62
CA MET A 1 3.22 15.98 -12.95
C MET A 1 3.96 14.75 -12.42
N SER A 2 4.78 14.02 -13.20
CA SER A 2 5.50 12.81 -12.71
C SER A 2 6.56 13.08 -11.64
N ASP A 3 7.33 14.16 -11.77
CA ASP A 3 8.48 14.41 -10.88
C ASP A 3 8.05 14.88 -9.50
N GLU A 4 6.90 15.54 -9.42
CA GLU A 4 6.33 16.05 -8.17
C GLU A 4 5.76 14.90 -7.33
N THR A 5 5.01 13.98 -7.95
CA THR A 5 4.49 12.78 -7.28
C THR A 5 5.60 11.82 -6.87
N ALA A 6 6.66 11.71 -7.67
CA ALA A 6 7.84 10.91 -7.32
C ALA A 6 8.56 11.46 -6.07
N LYS A 7 8.78 12.78 -6.00
CA LYS A 7 9.37 13.43 -4.81
C LYS A 7 8.46 13.30 -3.60
N GLU A 8 7.16 13.48 -3.78
CA GLU A 8 6.19 13.32 -2.68
C GLU A 8 6.26 11.89 -2.12
N ARG A 9 6.26 10.87 -2.99
CA ARG A 9 6.40 9.47 -2.58
C ARG A 9 7.70 9.21 -1.79
N GLU A 10 8.82 9.78 -2.23
CA GLU A 10 10.09 9.67 -1.52
C GLU A 10 10.00 10.29 -0.12
N ILE A 11 9.44 11.49 0.00
CA ILE A 11 9.22 12.17 1.28
C ILE A 11 8.34 11.32 2.20
N MET A 12 7.21 10.81 1.72
CA MET A 12 6.31 9.97 2.51
C MET A 12 7.03 8.71 3.03
N MET A 13 7.81 8.04 2.17
CA MET A 13 8.57 6.85 2.52
C MET A 13 9.63 7.15 3.60
N VAL A 14 10.37 8.26 3.45
CA VAL A 14 11.39 8.67 4.43
C VAL A 14 10.74 9.03 5.75
N MET A 15 9.65 9.80 5.75
CA MET A 15 8.92 10.19 6.96
C MET A 15 8.40 8.97 7.73
N ARG A 16 7.79 7.99 7.04
CA ARG A 16 7.34 6.74 7.67
C ARG A 16 8.49 5.97 8.32
N LYS A 17 9.62 5.82 7.61
CA LYS A 17 10.81 5.11 8.11
C LYS A 17 11.40 5.81 9.33
N LEU A 18 11.53 7.13 9.26
CA LEU A 18 12.07 7.95 10.34
C LEU A 18 11.18 7.84 11.59
N LEU A 19 9.88 8.08 11.47
CA LEU A 19 8.95 8.02 12.61
C LEU A 19 8.95 6.62 13.25
N THR A 20 8.96 5.57 12.45
CA THR A 20 9.02 4.19 12.96
C THR A 20 10.35 3.91 13.68
N THR A 21 11.46 4.46 13.18
CA THR A 21 12.78 4.35 13.81
C THR A 21 12.80 5.07 15.16
N ILE A 22 12.28 6.30 15.23
CA ILE A 22 12.13 7.03 16.49
C ILE A 22 11.27 6.23 17.47
N VAL A 23 10.09 5.76 17.05
CA VAL A 23 9.21 4.94 17.90
C VAL A 23 9.95 3.74 18.47
N ARG A 24 10.73 3.03 17.65
CA ARG A 24 11.54 1.89 18.11
C ARG A 24 12.59 2.29 19.14
N GLU A 25 13.28 3.41 18.94
CA GLU A 25 14.34 3.89 19.83
C GLU A 25 13.80 4.42 21.16
N VAL A 26 12.60 5.02 21.17
CA VAL A 26 12.00 5.55 22.40
C VAL A 26 11.18 4.52 23.17
N THR A 27 10.80 3.41 22.54
CA THR A 27 10.03 2.36 23.20
C THR A 27 10.92 1.60 24.19
N PRO A 28 10.62 1.61 25.50
CA PRO A 28 11.43 0.90 26.48
C PRO A 28 11.45 -0.62 26.24
N GLU A 29 12.60 -1.27 26.47
CA GLU A 29 12.76 -2.72 26.30
C GLU A 29 11.86 -3.55 27.23
N HIS A 30 11.53 -3.00 28.40
CA HIS A 30 10.69 -3.64 29.40
C HIS A 30 9.39 -2.90 29.61
N LYS A 31 8.27 -3.64 29.61
CA LYS A 31 6.92 -3.10 29.83
C LYS A 31 6.72 -2.44 31.19
N SER A 32 7.55 -2.77 32.18
CA SER A 32 7.56 -2.14 33.50
C SER A 32 8.12 -0.71 33.48
N LEU A 33 8.86 -0.33 32.44
CA LEU A 33 9.40 1.01 32.28
C LEU A 33 8.35 1.92 31.64
N LYS A 34 8.25 3.15 32.17
CA LYS A 34 7.37 4.17 31.62
C LYS A 34 7.91 4.66 30.28
N HIS A 35 7.04 4.74 29.29
CA HIS A 35 7.39 5.34 27.99
C HIS A 35 7.71 6.83 28.16
N PRO A 36 8.78 7.36 27.53
CA PRO A 36 9.19 8.77 27.71
C PRO A 36 8.22 9.76 27.07
N LEU A 37 7.50 9.36 26.02
CA LEU A 37 6.44 10.16 25.40
C LEU A 37 5.11 10.04 26.15
N SER A 38 4.33 11.12 26.13
CA SER A 38 2.96 11.12 26.67
C SER A 38 2.02 10.25 25.83
N ASP A 39 0.92 9.78 26.44
CA ASP A 39 -0.10 9.01 25.74
C ASP A 39 -0.70 9.79 24.56
N GLN A 40 -0.87 11.12 24.71
CA GLN A 40 -1.34 11.99 23.64
C GLN A 40 -0.36 11.98 22.45
N THR A 41 0.94 12.18 22.71
CA THR A 41 1.97 12.14 21.67
C THR A 41 2.00 10.79 20.94
N ILE A 42 1.81 9.69 21.67
CA ILE A 42 1.74 8.36 21.07
C ILE A 42 0.51 8.24 20.14
N GLN A 43 -0.64 8.79 20.54
CA GLN A 43 -1.83 8.83 19.69
C GLN A 43 -1.62 9.70 18.45
N ASP A 44 -1.01 10.87 18.60
CA ASP A 44 -0.70 11.78 17.49
C ASP A 44 0.22 11.12 16.47
N ILE A 45 1.24 10.38 16.93
CA ILE A 45 2.13 9.61 16.04
C ILE A 45 1.36 8.53 15.28
N ARG A 46 0.45 7.80 15.93
CA ARG A 46 -0.38 6.79 15.25
C ARG A 46 -1.28 7.43 14.19
N ALA A 47 -1.92 8.56 14.52
CA ALA A 47 -2.75 9.29 13.58
C ALA A 47 -1.92 9.79 12.38
N CYS A 48 -0.73 10.34 12.64
CA CYS A 48 0.19 10.79 11.60
C CYS A 48 0.64 9.66 10.67
N LEU A 49 1.03 8.50 11.23
CA LEU A 49 1.35 7.31 10.42
C LEU A 49 0.16 6.85 9.57
N GLY A 50 -1.07 6.94 10.10
CA GLY A 50 -2.29 6.67 9.35
C GLY A 50 -2.48 7.60 8.15
N LEU A 51 -2.26 8.90 8.34
CA LEU A 51 -2.29 9.90 7.26
C LEU A 51 -1.20 9.62 6.21
N ILE A 52 0.00 9.24 6.65
CA ILE A 52 1.10 8.89 5.76
C ILE A 52 0.71 7.70 4.87
N THR A 53 0.19 6.63 5.46
CA THR A 53 -0.25 5.45 4.71
C THR A 53 -1.40 5.74 3.76
N ALA A 54 -2.37 6.57 4.17
CA ALA A 54 -3.46 6.98 3.28
C ALA A 54 -2.92 7.71 2.04
N ARG A 55 -1.96 8.63 2.23
CA ARG A 55 -1.36 9.37 1.12
C ARG A 55 -0.45 8.51 0.25
N GLU A 56 0.35 7.61 0.84
CA GLU A 56 1.15 6.64 0.10
C GLU A 56 0.25 5.78 -0.82
N LYS A 57 -0.93 5.37 -0.33
CA LYS A 57 -1.91 4.62 -1.13
C LYS A 57 -2.48 5.45 -2.27
N GLU A 58 -2.87 6.69 -2.05
CA GLU A 58 -3.36 7.59 -3.11
C GLU A 58 -2.33 7.75 -4.24
N LEU A 59 -1.05 7.92 -3.89
CA LEU A 59 0.04 8.01 -4.85
C LEU A 59 0.24 6.68 -5.61
N ALA A 60 0.14 5.54 -4.93
CA ALA A 60 0.23 4.22 -5.56
C ALA A 60 -0.94 3.93 -6.52
N ASP A 61 -2.15 4.32 -6.14
CA ASP A 61 -3.37 4.18 -6.97
C ASP A 61 -3.25 5.06 -8.23
N ALA A 62 -2.78 6.30 -8.09
CA ALA A 62 -2.53 7.21 -9.20
C ALA A 62 -1.48 6.69 -10.19
N ASP A 63 -0.45 6.02 -9.68
CA ASP A 63 0.62 5.40 -10.48
C ASP A 63 0.23 3.99 -10.99
N GLY A 64 -0.96 3.47 -10.66
CA GLY A 64 -1.41 2.13 -11.04
C GLY A 64 -0.64 0.98 -10.38
N ARG A 65 0.12 1.23 -9.31
CA ARG A 65 1.02 0.24 -8.67
C ARG A 65 0.34 -0.64 -7.62
N THR A 66 -0.83 -0.25 -7.12
CA THR A 66 -1.51 -0.94 -6.01
C THR A 66 -1.84 -2.41 -6.31
N ALA A 67 -2.01 -2.77 -7.58
CA ALA A 67 -2.21 -4.16 -8.01
C ALA A 67 -0.91 -4.99 -8.01
N GLN A 68 0.26 -4.36 -8.14
CA GLN A 68 1.56 -5.04 -8.27
C GLN A 68 2.29 -5.28 -6.94
N GLU A 69 1.91 -4.58 -5.87
CA GLU A 69 2.60 -4.68 -4.57
C GLU A 69 2.08 -5.82 -3.67
N ARG A 70 1.02 -6.53 -4.08
CA ARG A 70 0.52 -7.70 -3.33
C ARG A 70 1.44 -8.90 -3.56
N PRO A 71 2.06 -9.47 -2.52
CA PRO A 71 2.79 -10.73 -2.65
C PRO A 71 1.85 -11.82 -3.17
N TYR A 72 2.35 -12.63 -4.10
CA TYR A 72 1.67 -13.82 -4.59
C TYR A 72 2.53 -15.05 -4.28
N TYR A 73 1.90 -16.20 -4.09
CA TYR A 73 2.66 -17.44 -3.99
C TYR A 73 3.18 -17.86 -5.37
N VAL A 74 4.35 -18.48 -5.42
CA VAL A 74 4.98 -18.89 -6.70
C VAL A 74 4.13 -19.90 -7.49
N ASP A 75 3.27 -20.63 -6.80
CA ASP A 75 2.33 -21.61 -7.32
C ASP A 75 0.91 -21.06 -7.51
N GLU A 76 0.67 -19.79 -7.17
CA GLU A 76 -0.65 -19.17 -7.30
C GLU A 76 -0.98 -18.89 -8.77
N PRO A 77 -2.10 -19.42 -9.30
CA PRO A 77 -2.53 -19.11 -10.66
C PRO A 77 -2.95 -17.64 -10.75
N PRO A 78 -2.55 -16.91 -11.80
CA PRO A 78 -2.88 -15.49 -11.94
C PRO A 78 -4.39 -15.27 -12.00
N ALA A 79 -4.88 -14.28 -11.23
CA ALA A 79 -6.31 -13.98 -11.11
C ALA A 79 -7.00 -13.62 -12.44
N THR A 80 -6.24 -13.15 -13.42
CA THR A 80 -6.77 -12.76 -14.73
C THR A 80 -6.08 -13.55 -15.85
N LYS A 81 -6.84 -14.39 -16.55
CA LYS A 81 -6.40 -15.03 -17.80
C LYS A 81 -6.67 -14.08 -18.96
N VAL A 82 -5.63 -13.39 -19.42
CA VAL A 82 -5.73 -12.51 -20.60
C VAL A 82 -5.99 -13.39 -21.83
N VAL A 83 -7.19 -13.27 -22.41
CA VAL A 83 -7.55 -13.92 -23.67
C VAL A 83 -7.54 -12.90 -24.81
N PRO A 84 -6.80 -13.15 -25.90
CA PRO A 84 -6.83 -12.27 -27.06
C PRO A 84 -8.22 -12.28 -27.70
N ILE A 85 -8.79 -11.07 -27.90
CA ILE A 85 -10.12 -10.86 -28.48
C ILE A 85 -10.23 -11.44 -29.89
N SER A 86 -9.11 -11.58 -30.60
CA SER A 86 -9.04 -12.19 -31.94
C SER A 86 -9.59 -13.62 -32.00
N ASN A 87 -9.65 -14.33 -30.87
CA ASN A 87 -10.12 -15.72 -30.80
C ASN A 87 -11.58 -15.85 -30.31
N ILE A 88 -12.29 -14.74 -30.07
CA ILE A 88 -13.72 -14.77 -29.75
C ILE A 88 -14.49 -14.99 -31.07
N GLY A 89 -14.86 -16.24 -31.34
CA GLY A 89 -15.80 -16.56 -32.42
C GLY A 89 -17.21 -16.06 -32.06
N LYS A 90 -17.95 -15.52 -33.02
CA LYS A 90 -19.36 -15.14 -32.81
C LYS A 90 -20.16 -16.37 -32.40
N ALA A 91 -20.82 -16.32 -31.23
CA ALA A 91 -21.69 -17.40 -30.78
C ALA A 91 -22.81 -17.64 -31.80
N LYS A 92 -22.92 -18.87 -32.31
CA LYS A 92 -24.05 -19.26 -33.16
C LYS A 92 -25.32 -19.28 -32.30
N LYS A 93 -26.31 -18.52 -32.73
CA LYS A 93 -27.67 -18.51 -32.20
C LYS A 93 -28.32 -19.83 -32.62
N ASN A 94 -28.58 -20.73 -31.67
CA ASN A 94 -29.43 -21.89 -31.94
C ASN A 94 -30.87 -21.37 -32.03
N GLU A 95 -31.43 -21.46 -33.22
CA GLU A 95 -32.87 -21.34 -33.47
C GLU A 95 -33.42 -22.76 -33.38
N ASP A 96 -33.97 -23.09 -32.22
CA ASP A 96 -34.76 -24.31 -32.02
C ASP A 96 -36.20 -23.99 -32.48
N GLU A 97 -36.59 -24.55 -33.64
CA GLU A 97 -37.98 -24.74 -34.09
C GLU A 97 -38.53 -26.08 -33.57
#